data_AF-A0AAW9W9L3-F1
#
_entry.id   AF-A0AAW9W9L3-F1
#
_cell.length_a   1.000
_cell.length_b   1.000
_cell.length_c   1.000
_cell.angle_alpha   90.00
_cell.angle_beta   90.00
_cell.angle_gamma   90.00
#
_symmetry.space_group_name_H-M   'P 1'
#
loop_
_entity.id
_entity.type
_entity.pdbx_description
1 polymer ?
#
loop_
_entity_poly.entity_id
_entity_poly.type
_entity_poly.pdbx_seq_one_letter_code
_entity_poly.pdbx_strand_id
1 'polypeptide(L)' 'EKTFEKYILEFDNIPENLKDKRADEVDRTPAENLAYQVGWTNLVLKWEEDERKGLQVKTPSDKFKWNQLGELYQWFTDT' A
#
# COMPACT_ATOMS: atom_id res chain seq x y z
N GLU A 1 -7.23 21.94 2.15
CA GLU A 1 -7.45 20.49 2.00
C GLU A 1 -6.27 19.70 2.54
N LYS A 2 -6.58 18.58 3.19
CA LYS A 2 -5.58 17.60 3.68
C LYS A 2 -5.07 16.74 2.52
N THR A 3 -3.85 16.21 2.64
CA THR A 3 -3.18 15.45 1.57
C THR A 3 -3.95 14.21 1.11
N PHE A 4 -4.59 13.48 2.03
CA PHE A 4 -5.39 12.29 1.70
C PHE A 4 -6.61 12.63 0.83
N GLU A 5 -7.31 13.71 1.13
CA GLU A 5 -8.52 14.13 0.41
C GLU A 5 -8.18 14.45 -1.05
N LYS A 6 -7.09 15.19 -1.28
CA LYS A 6 -6.61 15.44 -2.64
C LYS A 6 -6.22 14.16 -3.38
N TYR A 7 -5.58 13.21 -2.68
CA TYR A 7 -5.16 11.95 -3.28
C TYR A 7 -6.35 11.08 -3.71
N ILE A 8 -7.36 10.92 -2.86
CA ILE A 8 -8.47 9.99 -3.14
C ILE A 8 -9.40 10.53 -4.23
N LEU A 9 -9.57 11.85 -4.32
CA LEU A 9 -10.40 12.49 -5.36
C LEU A 9 -9.89 12.24 -6.79
N GLU A 10 -8.59 11.99 -6.97
CA GLU A 10 -8.03 11.66 -8.30
C GLU A 10 -8.55 10.32 -8.86
N PHE A 11 -9.10 9.45 -8.01
CA PHE A 11 -9.63 8.13 -8.40
C PHE A 11 -11.11 8.15 -8.77
N ASP A 12 -11.87 9.20 -8.42
CA ASP A 12 -13.32 9.28 -8.64
C ASP A 12 -13.73 9.13 -10.12
N ASN A 13 -12.87 9.57 -11.03
CA ASN A 13 -13.11 9.53 -12.47
C ASN A 13 -12.37 8.39 -13.19
N ILE A 14 -11.77 7.46 -12.45
CA ILE A 14 -11.11 6.27 -13.01
C ILE A 14 -12.13 5.12 -13.05
N PRO A 15 -12.56 4.67 -14.24
CA PRO A 15 -13.53 3.58 -14.31
C PRO A 15 -12.87 2.24 -13.91
N GLU A 16 -13.62 1.40 -13.21
CA GLU A 16 -13.13 0.11 -12.68
C GLU A 16 -12.53 -0.82 -13.75
N ASN A 17 -13.04 -0.78 -14.98
CA ASN A 17 -12.49 -1.57 -16.08
C ASN A 17 -11.08 -1.15 -16.52
N LEU A 18 -10.60 0.02 -16.08
CA LEU A 18 -9.24 0.52 -16.31
C LEU A 18 -8.35 0.41 -15.07
N LYS A 19 -8.83 -0.15 -13.95
CA LYS A 19 -8.09 -0.19 -12.68
C LYS A 19 -6.73 -0.88 -12.78
N ASP A 20 -6.59 -1.85 -13.68
CA ASP A 20 -5.37 -2.63 -13.92
C ASP A 20 -4.63 -2.21 -15.21
N LYS A 21 -5.05 -1.13 -15.88
CA LYS A 21 -4.40 -0.66 -17.10
C LYS A 21 -3.09 0.07 -16.77
N ARG A 22 -1.98 -0.47 -17.28
CA ARG A 22 -0.65 0.15 -17.18
C ARG A 22 -0.47 1.23 -18.27
N ALA A 23 0.17 2.34 -17.91
CA ALA A 23 0.61 3.37 -18.85
C ALA A 23 2.13 3.30 -19.01
N ASP A 24 2.65 3.61 -20.21
CA ASP A 24 4.04 3.34 -20.57
C ASP A 24 5.07 4.08 -19.69
N GLU A 25 4.74 5.29 -19.22
CA GLU A 25 5.62 6.12 -18.39
C GLU A 25 5.27 6.05 -16.89
N VAL A 26 4.38 5.15 -16.48
CA VAL A 26 3.88 5.06 -15.10
C VAL A 26 4.04 3.63 -14.55
N ASP A 27 4.83 3.51 -13.48
CA ASP A 27 5.19 2.24 -12.85
C ASP A 27 4.00 1.46 -12.24
N ARG A 28 2.88 2.13 -11.93
CA ARG A 28 1.76 1.52 -11.21
C ARG A 28 0.44 1.74 -11.94
N THR A 29 -0.41 0.73 -11.96
CA THR A 29 -1.83 0.87 -12.28
C THR A 29 -2.56 1.64 -11.18
N PRO A 30 -3.77 2.17 -11.43
CA PRO A 30 -4.59 2.77 -10.37
C PRO A 30 -4.79 1.84 -9.16
N ALA A 31 -5.09 0.56 -9.40
CA ALA A 31 -5.23 -0.43 -8.34
C ALA A 31 -3.92 -0.64 -7.56
N GLU A 32 -2.78 -0.76 -8.24
CA GLU A 32 -1.46 -0.91 -7.58
C GLU A 32 -1.08 0.33 -6.76
N ASN A 33 -1.45 1.53 -7.22
CA ASN A 33 -1.22 2.77 -6.48
C ASN A 33 -1.99 2.80 -5.14
N LEU A 34 -3.27 2.43 -5.17
CA LEU A 34 -4.10 2.32 -3.96
C LEU A 34 -3.59 1.20 -3.03
N ALA A 35 -3.30 0.02 -3.58
CA ALA A 35 -2.81 -1.14 -2.83
C ALA A 35 -1.52 -0.82 -2.05
N TYR A 36 -0.64 -0.01 -2.62
CA TYR A 36 0.57 0.46 -1.94
C TYR A 36 0.25 1.25 -0.66
N GLN A 37 -0.72 2.18 -0.71
CA GLN A 37 -1.10 2.98 0.46
C GLN A 37 -1.79 2.13 1.52
N VAL A 38 -2.71 1.26 1.09
CA VAL A 38 -3.42 0.31 1.96
C VAL A 38 -2.43 -0.63 2.65
N GLY A 39 -1.47 -1.19 1.90
CA GLY A 39 -0.43 -2.07 2.45
C GLY A 39 0.37 -1.40 3.55
N TRP A 40 0.90 -0.20 3.31
CA TRP A 40 1.69 0.53 4.30
C TRP A 40 0.89 0.99 5.52
N THR A 41 -0.30 1.55 5.31
CA THR A 41 -1.15 2.00 6.43
C THR A 41 -1.60 0.83 7.31
N ASN A 42 -1.91 -0.33 6.72
CA ASN A 42 -2.19 -1.55 7.47
C ASN A 42 -0.99 -2.03 8.30
N LEU A 43 0.23 -1.97 7.75
CA LEU A 43 1.44 -2.33 8.52
C LEU A 43 1.64 -1.40 9.71
N VAL A 44 1.54 -0.08 9.53
CA VAL A 44 1.71 0.89 10.62
C VAL A 44 0.67 0.67 11.72
N LEU A 45 -0.60 0.45 11.35
CA LEU A 45 -1.66 0.14 12.31
C LEU A 45 -1.40 -1.18 13.04
N LYS A 46 -0.94 -2.22 12.31
CA LYS A 46 -0.59 -3.51 12.89
C LYS A 46 0.56 -3.40 13.90
N TRP A 47 1.61 -2.65 13.58
CA TRP A 47 2.74 -2.44 14.50
C TRP A 47 2.27 -1.85 15.83
N GLU A 48 1.49 -0.77 15.79
CA GLU A 48 0.94 -0.14 16.98
C GLU A 48 0.01 -1.07 17.75
N GLU A 49 -0.88 -1.80 17.05
CA GLU A 49 -1.81 -2.72 17.70
C GLU A 49 -1.08 -3.88 18.41
N ASP A 50 -0.07 -4.45 17.77
CA ASP A 50 0.72 -5.56 18.31
C ASP A 50 1.62 -5.09 19.46
N GLU A 51 2.26 -3.92 19.34
CA GLU A 51 3.04 -3.31 20.42
C GLU A 51 2.16 -3.02 21.65
N ARG A 52 0.96 -2.46 21.44
CA ARG A 52 -0.03 -2.23 22.50
C ARG A 52 -0.48 -3.52 23.20
N LYS A 53 -0.45 -4.66 22.49
CA LYS A 53 -0.72 -6.00 23.05
C LYS A 53 0.49 -6.62 23.74
N GLY A 54 1.63 -5.94 23.77
CA GLY A 54 2.89 -6.44 24.33
C GLY A 54 3.58 -7.50 23.46
N LEU A 55 3.20 -7.62 22.18
CA LEU A 55 3.84 -8.52 21.24
C LEU A 55 5.12 -7.88 20.70
N GLN A 56 6.13 -8.71 20.37
CA GLN A 56 7.29 -8.21 19.66
C GLN A 56 6.95 -7.95 18.18
N VAL A 57 7.18 -6.72 17.74
CA VAL A 57 6.90 -6.29 16.38
C VAL A 57 8.16 -6.37 15.52
N LYS A 58 8.04 -6.96 14.32
CA LYS A 58 9.09 -6.96 13.31
C LYS A 58 8.73 -6.06 12.13
N THR A 59 9.62 -5.12 11.80
CA THR A 59 9.44 -4.16 10.71
C THR A 59 10.31 -4.49 9.49
N PRO A 60 9.86 -4.19 8.25
CA PRO A 60 8.52 -3.68 7.90
C PRO A 60 7.42 -4.76 8.00
N SER A 61 7.76 -6.04 7.96
CA SER A 61 6.82 -7.12 8.23
C SER A 61 7.52 -8.37 8.78
N ASP A 62 6.75 -9.36 9.19
CA ASP A 62 7.31 -10.65 9.62
C ASP A 62 8.02 -11.40 8.47
N LYS A 63 7.55 -11.20 7.23
CA LYS A 63 8.04 -11.89 6.03
C LYS A 63 9.21 -11.18 5.35
N PHE A 64 9.25 -9.85 5.40
CA PHE A 64 10.19 -9.03 4.63
C PHE A 64 11.00 -8.08 5.51
N LYS A 65 12.26 -7.87 5.14
CA LYS A 65 13.16 -6.88 5.77
C LYS A 65 13.14 -5.54 5.00
N TRP A 66 13.70 -4.49 5.60
CA TRP A 66 13.82 -3.17 4.97
C TRP A 66 14.64 -3.14 3.68
N ASN A 67 15.52 -4.11 3.45
CA ASN A 67 16.24 -4.25 2.18
C ASN A 67 15.47 -5.07 1.13
N GLN A 68 14.23 -5.49 1.42
CA GLN A 68 13.37 -6.30 0.54
C GLN A 68 12.05 -5.58 0.22
N LEU A 69 12.07 -4.25 0.13
CA LEU A 69 10.84 -3.48 -0.10
C LEU A 69 10.20 -3.76 -1.47
N GLY A 70 10.99 -4.11 -2.49
CA GLY A 70 10.44 -4.53 -3.79
C GLY A 70 9.53 -5.76 -3.67
N GLU A 71 9.97 -6.78 -2.92
CA GLU A 71 9.17 -7.99 -2.63
C GLU A 71 7.95 -7.66 -1.78
N LEU A 72 8.08 -6.74 -0.82
CA LEU A 72 6.97 -6.26 -0.01
C LEU A 72 5.90 -5.56 -0.86
N TYR A 73 6.30 -4.76 -1.86
CA TYR A 73 5.37 -4.05 -2.73
C TYR A 73 4.62 -5.02 -3.65
N GLN A 74 5.31 -6.04 -4.16
CA GLN A 74 4.66 -7.11 -4.91
C GLN A 74 3.62 -7.83 -4.03
N TRP A 75 3.95 -8.08 -2.76
CA TRP A 75 3.02 -8.70 -1.82
C TRP A 75 1.77 -7.85 -1.55
N PHE A 76 1.87 -6.52 -1.57
CA PHE A 76 0.71 -5.63 -1.45
C PHE A 76 -0.26 -5.75 -2.63
N THR A 77 0.23 -6.05 -3.82
CA THR A 77 -0.56 -6.14 -5.05
C THR A 77 -1.10 -7.54 -5.32
N ASP A 78 -0.47 -8.58 -4.76
CA ASP A 78 -0.85 -9.98 -4.93
C ASP A 78 -2.01 -10.43 -4.02
N THR A 79 -2.38 -9.62 -3.03
CA THR A 79 -3.41 -9.92 -2.02
C THR A 79 -4.72 -9.21 -2.36
#